data_AF-Q90WT8-F1
#
_entry.id   AF-Q90WT8-F1
#
_cell.length_a   1.000
_cell.length_b   1.000
_cell.length_c   1.000
_cell.angle_alpha   90.00
_cell.angle_beta   90.00
_cell.angle_gamma   90.00
#
_symmetry.space_group_name_H-M   'P 1'
#
loop_
_entity.id
_entity.type
_entity.pdbx_description
1 polymer ?
#
loop_
_entity_poly.entity_id
_entity_poly.type
_entity_poly.pdbx_seq_one_letter_code
_entity_poly.pdbx_strand_id
1 'polypeptide(L)' 'DMLGVKPGATRDEVNKAYRKLAVLLHPDKCMAPGSEDAFKAVVNARTALLKNIK' A
#
# COMPACT_ATOMS: atom_id res chain seq x y z
N ASP A 1 5.26 -4.09 -8.31
CA ASP A 1 3.80 -3.84 -8.42
C ASP A 1 3.34 -2.94 -7.26
N MET A 2 2.40 -2.02 -7.51
CA MET A 2 1.82 -0.91 -6.69
C MET A 2 2.48 -0.47 -5.37
N LEU A 3 2.85 -1.38 -4.47
CA LEU A 3 3.58 -1.10 -3.22
C LEU A 3 5.10 -0.92 -3.42
N GLY A 4 5.62 -1.18 -4.62
CA GLY A 4 7.07 -1.06 -4.91
C GLY A 4 7.93 -2.13 -4.24
N VAL A 5 7.33 -3.23 -3.81
CA VAL A 5 8.02 -4.37 -3.19
C VAL A 5 8.36 -5.44 -4.22
N LYS A 6 9.42 -6.21 -3.95
CA LYS A 6 9.86 -7.33 -4.80
C LYS A 6 8.86 -8.51 -4.72
N PRO A 7 8.70 -9.30 -5.79
CA PRO A 7 7.99 -10.57 -5.70
C PRO A 7 8.68 -11.48 -4.67
N GLY A 8 7.89 -12.07 -3.77
CA GLY A 8 8.41 -12.83 -2.63
C GLY A 8 8.78 -11.98 -1.41
N ALA A 9 8.46 -10.68 -1.40
CA ALA A 9 8.63 -9.83 -0.23
C ALA A 9 7.89 -10.40 0.99
N THR A 10 8.53 -10.27 2.15
CA THR A 10 7.98 -10.73 3.42
C THR A 10 6.81 -9.87 3.88
N ARG A 11 6.01 -10.40 4.80
CA ARG A 11 4.89 -9.68 5.41
C ARG A 11 5.32 -8.34 6.01
N ASP A 12 6.53 -8.28 6.58
CA ASP A 12 7.07 -7.07 7.19
C ASP A 12 7.42 -6.01 6.14
N GLU A 13 8.05 -6.42 5.03
CA GLU A 13 8.37 -5.53 3.91
C GLU A 13 7.11 -4.95 3.24
N VAL A 14 6.09 -5.78 3.04
CA VAL A 14 4.78 -5.36 2.52
C VAL A 14 4.14 -4.32 3.44
N ASN A 15 4.13 -4.57 4.75
CA ASN A 15 3.57 -3.63 5.72
C ASN A 15 4.39 -2.33 5.82
N LYS A 16 5.72 -2.40 5.69
CA LYS A 16 6.59 -1.22 5.70
C LYS A 16 6.36 -0.33 4.48
N ALA A 17 6.24 -0.92 3.30
CA ALA A 17 5.90 -0.19 2.08
C ALA A 17 4.49 0.42 2.15
N TYR A 18 3.52 -0.35 2.64
CA TYR A 18 2.15 0.13 2.86
C TYR A 18 2.10 1.35 3.77
N ARG A 19 2.78 1.32 4.93
CA ARG A 19 2.78 2.45 5.88
C ARG A 19 3.30 3.74 5.24
N LYS A 20 4.35 3.65 4.43
CA LYS A 20 4.92 4.83 3.73
C LYS A 20 3.91 5.45 2.79
N LEU A 21 3.29 4.64 1.92
CA LEU A 21 2.30 5.13 0.96
C LEU A 21 1.01 5.58 1.65
N ALA A 22 0.57 4.88 2.70
CA ALA A 22 -0.62 5.23 3.47
C ALA A 22 -0.48 6.61 4.13
N VAL A 23 0.69 6.97 4.65
CA VAL A 23 0.94 8.31 5.23
C VAL A 23 0.92 9.40 4.15
N LEU A 24 1.46 9.11 2.97
CA LEU A 24 1.47 10.04 1.83
C LEU A 24 0.07 10.27 1.24
N LEU A 25 -0.76 9.23 1.23
CA LEU A 25 -2.09 9.24 0.64
C LEU A 25 -3.21 9.43 1.67
N HIS A 26 -2.87 9.59 2.95
CA HIS A 26 -3.85 9.75 4.01
C HIS A 26 -4.68 11.01 3.76
N PRO A 27 -6.02 10.95 3.83
CA PRO A 27 -6.88 12.10 3.51
C PRO A 27 -6.61 13.32 4.40
N ASP A 28 -6.16 13.10 5.64
CA ASP A 28 -5.72 14.16 6.58
C ASP A 28 -4.47 14.93 6.10
N LYS A 29 -3.61 14.28 5.32
CA LYS A 29 -2.32 14.83 4.84
C LYS A 29 -2.34 15.17 3.36
N CYS A 30 -3.23 14.56 2.59
CA CYS A 30 -3.31 14.68 1.14
C CYS A 30 -4.74 14.97 0.69
N MET A 31 -5.03 16.26 0.50
CA MET A 31 -6.30 16.76 -0.02
C MET A 31 -6.36 16.75 -1.56
N ALA A 32 -5.46 16.02 -2.23
CA ALA A 32 -5.45 15.92 -3.67
C ALA A 32 -6.69 15.15 -4.16
N PRO A 33 -7.37 15.59 -5.24
CA PRO A 33 -8.43 14.82 -5.86
C PRO A 33 -7.87 13.46 -6.31
N GLY A 34 -8.51 12.37 -5.86
CA GLY A 34 -8.06 10.99 -6.15
C GLY A 34 -7.13 10.37 -5.10
N SER A 35 -6.81 11.06 -3.99
CA SER A 35 -6.03 10.47 -2.88
C SER A 35 -6.75 9.26 -2.26
N GLU A 36 -8.09 9.29 -2.19
CA GLU A 36 -8.91 8.18 -1.71
C GLU A 36 -8.80 6.94 -2.60
N ASP A 37 -8.88 7.10 -3.92
CA ASP A 37 -8.74 5.98 -4.88
C ASP A 37 -7.33 5.39 -4.85
N ALA A 38 -6.31 6.25 -4.76
CA ALA A 38 -4.94 5.81 -4.58
C ALA A 38 -4.74 5.05 -3.26
N PHE A 39 -5.37 5.49 -2.17
CA PHE A 39 -5.33 4.81 -0.89
C PHE A 39 -6.01 3.43 -0.97
N LYS A 40 -7.19 3.34 -1.60
CA LYS A 40 -7.89 2.07 -1.85
C LYS A 40 -7.03 1.11 -2.68
N ALA A 41 -6.38 1.60 -3.72
CA ALA A 41 -5.47 0.80 -4.55
C ALA A 41 -4.30 0.22 -3.73
N VAL A 42 -3.69 1.04 -2.87
CA VAL A 42 -2.59 0.63 -1.97
C VAL A 42 -3.06 -0.41 -0.94
N VAL A 43 -4.27 -0.29 -0.40
CA VAL A 43 -4.89 -1.27 0.51
C VAL A 43 -5.14 -2.61 -0.21
N ASN A 44 -5.67 -2.55 -1.43
CA ASN A 44 -5.93 -3.75 -2.25
C ASN A 44 -4.62 -4.48 -2.59
N ALA A 45 -3.60 -3.75 -3.03
CA ALA A 45 -2.27 -4.31 -3.32
C ALA A 45 -1.65 -4.99 -2.09
N ARG A 46 -1.72 -4.35 -0.92
CA ARG A 46 -1.28 -4.96 0.35
C ARG A 46 -2.01 -6.26 0.61
N THR A 47 -3.33 -6.25 0.51
CA THR A 47 -4.17 -7.41 0.82
C THR A 47 -3.87 -8.58 -0.13
N ALA A 48 -3.72 -8.31 -1.42
CA ALA A 48 -3.36 -9.32 -2.42
C ALA A 48 -1.97 -9.92 -2.16
N LEU A 49 -0.98 -9.08 -1.85
CA LEU A 49 0.37 -9.55 -1.53
C LEU A 49 0.40 -10.38 -0.25
N LEU A 50 -0.31 -9.95 0.81
CA LEU A 50 -0.39 -10.70 2.06
C LEU A 50 -1.09 -12.06 1.92
N LYS A 51 -2.09 -12.18 1.04
CA LYS A 51 -2.74 -13.47 0.73
C LYS A 51 -1.79 -14.47 0.06
N ASN A 52 -0.81 -13.98 -0.69
CA ASN A 52 0.16 -14.80 -1.41
C ASN A 52 1.40 -15.16 -0.54
N ILE A 53 1.54 -14.55 0.63
CA ILE A 53 2.58 -14.89 1.61
C ILE A 53 2.01 -15.97 2.54
N LYS A 54 2.24 -17.24 2.16
CA LYS A 54 1.95 -18.42 3.00
C LYS A 54 2.81 -18.41 4.27
#